data_AF-A0A7Y3ERD8-F1
#
_entry.id   AF-A0A7Y3ERD8-F1
#
_cell.length_a   1.000
_cell.length_b   1.000
_cell.length_c   1.000
_cell.angle_alpha   90.00
_cell.angle_beta   90.00
_cell.angle_gamma   90.00
#
_symmetry.space_group_name_H-M   'P 1'
#
loop_
_entity.id
_entity.type
_entity.pdbx_description
1 polymer ?
#
loop_
_entity_poly.entity_id
_entity_poly.type
_entity_poly.pdbx_seq_one_letter_code
_entity_poly.pdbx_strand_id
1 'polypeptide(L)'
;PGPEYYDQLYRDEDGDWRSTYIMSLGIGQGELELTTLQMANLAAIIANRGFYYPPHLVKEIQSREMDVDAFYKTRQYVGIDSIHFPRVINGMHRTITQGTGRKAYVRDLDICGKTGTSENPHGDDHSVFFAFAPKDNPRIALAVYVENAGFGGDIAAPIAGLVLEKHLKKDISRPLLEERIKNINLIGKEDEL
;
A
#
# COMPACT_ATOMS: atom_id res chain seq x y z
N PRO A 1 3.17 -13.44 12.22
CA PRO A 1 2.84 -13.90 13.59
C PRO A 1 1.92 -15.12 13.50
N GLY A 2 2.12 -16.13 14.34
CA GLY A 2 1.26 -17.33 14.44
C GLY A 2 0.47 -17.34 15.75
N PRO A 3 -0.42 -18.32 15.97
CA PRO A 3 -1.20 -18.44 17.20
C PRO A 3 -0.36 -18.35 18.48
N GLU A 4 0.82 -19.00 18.50
CA GLU A 4 1.70 -19.03 19.67
C GLU A 4 2.24 -17.65 20.06
N TYR A 5 2.43 -16.76 19.07
CA TYR A 5 2.83 -15.38 19.32
C TYR A 5 1.73 -14.61 20.06
N TYR A 6 0.47 -14.80 19.64
CA TYR A 6 -0.68 -14.14 20.26
C TYR A 6 -0.98 -14.72 21.64
N ASP A 7 -0.86 -16.03 21.84
CA ASP A 7 -0.97 -16.68 23.15
C ASP A 7 0.08 -16.13 24.14
N GLN A 8 1.29 -15.81 23.65
CA GLN A 8 2.31 -15.19 24.49
C GLN A 8 2.02 -13.73 24.79
N LEU A 9 1.60 -12.94 23.80
CA LEU A 9 1.35 -11.51 23.94
C LEU A 9 0.18 -11.24 24.91
N TYR A 10 -0.87 -12.04 24.83
CA TYR A 10 -2.10 -11.88 25.60
C TYR A 10 -2.19 -12.78 26.84
N ARG A 11 -1.06 -13.39 27.24
CA ARG A 11 -1.00 -14.36 28.35
C ARG A 11 -1.56 -13.81 29.66
N ASP A 12 -1.32 -12.53 29.94
CA ASP A 12 -1.70 -11.89 31.19
C ASP A 12 -3.12 -11.28 31.14
N GLU A 13 -3.80 -11.32 29.99
CA GLU A 13 -5.16 -10.78 29.79
C GLU A 13 -6.24 -11.87 29.94
N ASP A 14 -6.43 -12.42 31.15
CA ASP A 14 -7.58 -13.25 31.57
C ASP A 14 -8.18 -14.18 30.48
N GLY A 15 -7.35 -14.93 29.74
CA GLY A 15 -7.79 -16.05 28.89
C GLY A 15 -7.56 -15.92 27.38
N ASP A 16 -6.30 -15.78 26.98
CA ASP A 16 -5.82 -15.91 25.60
C ASP A 16 -6.39 -14.87 24.61
N TRP A 17 -5.83 -14.82 23.39
CA TRP A 17 -6.35 -13.96 22.33
C TRP A 17 -7.81 -14.35 21.97
N ARG A 18 -8.69 -13.35 21.95
CA ARG A 18 -10.12 -13.48 21.67
C ARG A 18 -10.47 -13.07 20.25
N SER A 19 -11.70 -13.40 19.83
CA SER A 19 -12.23 -13.07 18.49
C SER A 19 -12.19 -11.57 18.17
N THR A 20 -12.20 -10.70 19.18
CA THR A 20 -12.10 -9.24 19.02
C THR A 20 -10.76 -8.81 18.42
N TYR A 21 -9.63 -9.44 18.79
CA TYR A 21 -8.33 -9.11 18.20
C TYR A 21 -8.27 -9.55 16.73
N ILE A 22 -8.92 -10.66 16.37
CA ILE A 22 -9.06 -11.10 14.96
C ILE A 22 -9.80 -10.06 14.14
N MET A 23 -10.87 -9.48 14.70
CA MET A 23 -11.63 -8.43 14.04
C MET A 23 -10.79 -7.16 13.84
N SER A 24 -9.99 -6.77 14.83
CA SER A 24 -9.04 -5.65 14.71
C SER A 24 -7.98 -5.90 13.64
N LEU A 25 -7.37 -7.09 13.63
CA LEU A 25 -6.39 -7.49 12.61
C LEU A 25 -7.02 -7.46 11.21
N GLY A 26 -8.28 -7.87 11.08
CA GLY A 26 -9.02 -7.86 9.82
C GLY A 26 -9.21 -6.48 9.20
N ILE A 27 -9.15 -5.42 9.99
CA ILE A 27 -9.18 -4.02 9.53
C ILE A 27 -7.79 -3.36 9.48
N GLY A 28 -6.73 -4.10 9.83
CA GLY A 28 -5.35 -3.63 9.83
C GLY A 28 -4.92 -2.91 11.12
N GLN A 29 -5.58 -3.19 12.24
CA GLN A 29 -5.27 -2.67 13.57
C GLN A 29 -4.66 -3.76 14.47
N GLY A 30 -3.99 -3.35 15.54
CA GLY A 30 -3.32 -4.25 16.48
C GLY A 30 -1.89 -4.57 16.05
N GLU A 31 -1.52 -5.84 16.12
CA GLU A 31 -0.13 -6.33 16.00
C GLU A 31 0.32 -6.49 14.55
N LEU A 32 -0.52 -6.10 13.59
CA LEU A 32 -0.20 -6.23 12.17
C LEU A 32 0.74 -5.11 11.73
N GLU A 33 2.04 -5.37 11.82
CA GLU A 33 3.06 -4.47 11.32
C GLU A 33 3.46 -4.83 9.88
N LEU A 34 3.46 -3.82 9.00
CA LEU A 34 3.89 -3.95 7.62
C LEU A 34 4.81 -2.80 7.23
N THR A 35 5.96 -3.15 6.66
CA THR A 35 6.82 -2.18 6.00
C THR A 35 6.17 -1.66 4.72
N THR A 36 6.55 -0.45 4.31
CA THR A 36 6.10 0.14 3.03
C THR A 36 6.44 -0.74 1.82
N LEU A 37 7.58 -1.46 1.88
CA LEU A 37 7.95 -2.41 0.84
C LEU A 37 6.99 -3.61 0.77
N GLN A 38 6.58 -4.16 1.93
CA GLN A 38 5.58 -5.24 1.97
C GLN A 38 4.22 -4.76 1.47
N MET A 39 3.80 -3.53 1.79
CA MET A 39 2.56 -2.93 1.24
C MET A 39 2.62 -2.77 -0.29
N ALA A 40 3.75 -2.30 -0.83
CA ALA A 40 3.94 -2.21 -2.27
C ALA A 40 3.92 -3.60 -2.94
N ASN A 41 4.51 -4.60 -2.29
CA ASN A 41 4.48 -5.97 -2.78
C ASN A 41 3.06 -6.58 -2.71
N LEU A 42 2.26 -6.25 -1.69
CA LEU A 42 0.84 -6.62 -1.62
C LEU A 42 0.06 -6.05 -2.80
N ALA A 43 0.28 -4.79 -3.15
CA ALA A 43 -0.30 -4.19 -4.35
C ALA A 43 0.11 -4.93 -5.63
N ALA A 44 1.38 -5.34 -5.74
CA ALA A 44 1.88 -6.14 -6.86
C ALA A 44 1.24 -7.54 -6.93
N ILE A 45 1.08 -8.23 -5.80
CA ILE A 45 0.40 -9.53 -5.72
C ILE A 45 -1.03 -9.43 -6.25
N ILE A 46 -1.77 -8.40 -5.81
CA ILE A 46 -3.16 -8.18 -6.25
C ILE A 46 -3.21 -7.86 -7.73
N ALA A 47 -2.35 -6.96 -8.21
CA ALA A 47 -2.24 -6.59 -9.62
C ALA A 47 -2.00 -7.80 -10.52
N ASN A 48 -1.12 -8.70 -10.08
CA ASN A 48 -0.75 -9.93 -10.77
C ASN A 48 -1.73 -11.09 -10.56
N ARG A 49 -2.84 -10.87 -9.84
CA ARG A 49 -3.86 -11.89 -9.56
C ARG A 49 -3.29 -13.14 -8.87
N GLY A 50 -2.40 -12.91 -7.89
CA GLY A 50 -1.95 -13.93 -6.95
C GLY A 50 -0.52 -14.43 -7.11
N PHE A 51 0.22 -13.98 -8.13
CA PHE A 51 1.66 -14.24 -8.22
C PHE A 51 2.50 -12.99 -7.95
N TYR A 52 3.73 -13.18 -7.50
CA TYR A 52 4.72 -12.12 -7.34
C TYR A 52 6.13 -12.62 -7.58
N TYR A 53 7.05 -11.70 -7.80
CA TYR A 53 8.48 -11.95 -7.70
C TYR A 53 8.92 -11.38 -6.36
N PRO A 54 9.74 -12.09 -5.56
CA PRO A 54 10.26 -11.55 -4.31
C PRO A 54 10.92 -10.19 -4.59
N PRO A 55 10.56 -9.11 -3.87
CA PRO A 55 11.06 -7.78 -4.18
C PRO A 55 12.58 -7.74 -4.04
N HIS A 56 13.26 -7.20 -5.06
CA HIS A 56 14.72 -7.12 -5.13
C HIS A 56 15.14 -5.86 -5.87
N LEU A 57 16.26 -5.26 -5.43
CA LEU A 57 16.83 -4.06 -6.06
C LEU A 57 17.88 -4.39 -7.13
N VAL A 58 18.62 -5.48 -6.93
CA VAL A 58 19.70 -5.89 -7.85
C VAL A 58 19.10 -6.50 -9.10
N LYS A 59 19.16 -5.77 -10.22
CA LYS A 59 18.66 -6.24 -11.51
C LYS A 59 19.58 -7.28 -12.16
N GLU A 60 20.88 -7.06 -12.08
CA GLU A 60 21.91 -7.88 -12.71
C GLU A 60 23.23 -7.70 -11.95
N ILE A 61 24.02 -8.77 -11.85
CA ILE A 61 25.39 -8.72 -11.34
C ILE A 61 26.31 -8.95 -12.54
N GLN A 62 27.13 -7.97 -12.89
CA GLN A 62 28.10 -8.10 -13.98
C GLN A 62 29.32 -8.90 -13.50
N SER A 63 29.15 -10.22 -13.37
CA SER A 63 30.20 -11.16 -13.00
C SER A 63 30.10 -12.42 -13.86
N ARG A 64 31.24 -13.06 -14.12
CA ARG A 64 31.28 -14.39 -14.77
C ARG A 64 30.98 -15.52 -13.80
N GLU A 65 31.09 -15.26 -12.49
CA GLU A 65 31.05 -16.28 -11.44
C GLU A 65 29.81 -16.15 -10.54
N MET A 66 29.13 -15.00 -10.57
CA MET A 66 27.99 -14.69 -9.72
C MET A 66 26.85 -14.12 -10.54
N ASP A 67 25.64 -14.65 -10.34
CA ASP A 67 24.39 -14.10 -10.88
C ASP A 67 23.41 -13.89 -9.71
N VAL A 68 22.38 -13.09 -9.94
CA VAL A 68 21.25 -12.96 -9.03
C VAL A 68 20.54 -14.30 -8.91
N ASP A 69 20.29 -14.70 -7.67
CA ASP A 69 19.60 -15.94 -7.33
C ASP A 69 18.29 -16.08 -8.12
N ALA A 70 18.07 -17.27 -8.68
CA ALA A 70 16.88 -17.61 -9.46
C ALA A 70 15.58 -17.43 -8.66
N PHE A 71 15.62 -17.51 -7.33
CA PHE A 71 14.50 -17.21 -6.44
C PHE A 71 13.88 -15.84 -6.73
N TYR A 72 14.69 -14.80 -6.96
CA TYR A 72 14.22 -13.45 -7.24
C TYR A 72 13.64 -13.29 -8.65
N LYS A 73 13.97 -14.22 -9.56
CA LYS A 73 13.51 -14.24 -10.96
C LYS A 73 12.36 -15.22 -11.18
N THR A 74 11.95 -15.98 -10.16
CA THR A 74 10.92 -17.03 -10.26
C THR A 74 9.61 -16.56 -9.64
N ARG A 75 8.49 -16.88 -10.30
CA ARG A 75 7.14 -16.55 -9.78
C ARG A 75 6.85 -17.35 -8.52
N GLN A 76 6.46 -16.64 -7.48
CA GLN A 76 5.86 -17.18 -6.27
C GLN A 76 4.36 -16.97 -6.33
N TYR A 77 3.59 -17.86 -5.71
CA TYR A 77 2.13 -17.81 -5.69
C TYR A 77 1.64 -17.77 -4.26
N VAL A 78 0.63 -16.95 -3.99
CA VAL A 78 -0.11 -17.01 -2.73
C VAL A 78 -1.11 -18.16 -2.76
N GLY A 79 -1.57 -18.61 -1.60
CA GLY A 79 -2.58 -19.68 -1.48
C GLY A 79 -4.02 -19.28 -1.84
N ILE A 80 -4.21 -18.22 -2.64
CA ILE A 80 -5.54 -17.68 -3.01
C ILE A 80 -5.76 -17.90 -4.50
N ASP A 81 -6.92 -18.48 -4.86
CA ASP A 81 -7.28 -18.69 -6.27
C ASP A 81 -7.47 -17.34 -6.99
N SER A 82 -6.86 -17.25 -8.18
CA SER A 82 -6.98 -16.15 -9.14
C SER A 82 -8.41 -15.67 -9.39
N ILE A 83 -9.43 -16.53 -9.28
CA ILE A 83 -10.86 -16.21 -9.49
C ILE A 83 -11.39 -15.16 -8.50
N HIS A 84 -10.75 -14.99 -7.34
CA HIS A 84 -11.19 -14.02 -6.32
C HIS A 84 -10.66 -12.60 -6.58
N PHE A 85 -9.52 -12.47 -7.25
CA PHE A 85 -8.86 -11.18 -7.46
C PHE A 85 -9.67 -10.17 -8.29
N PRO A 86 -10.39 -10.53 -9.36
CA PRO A 86 -11.17 -9.57 -10.14
C PRO A 86 -12.17 -8.76 -9.30
N ARG A 87 -12.77 -9.37 -8.27
CA ARG A 87 -13.73 -8.69 -7.37
C ARG A 87 -13.01 -7.68 -6.47
N VAL A 88 -11.87 -8.07 -5.91
CA VAL A 88 -11.01 -7.19 -5.10
C VAL A 88 -10.50 -6.01 -5.93
N ILE A 89 -9.98 -6.28 -7.13
CA ILE A 89 -9.47 -5.27 -8.07
C ILE A 89 -10.57 -4.28 -8.45
N ASN A 90 -11.78 -4.74 -8.74
CA ASN A 90 -12.92 -3.86 -9.00
C ASN A 90 -13.29 -3.01 -7.78
N GLY A 91 -13.23 -3.57 -6.57
CA GLY A 91 -13.40 -2.82 -5.33
C GLY A 91 -12.36 -1.71 -5.18
N MET A 92 -11.09 -2.02 -5.36
CA MET A 92 -9.98 -1.06 -5.33
C MET A 92 -10.11 0.03 -6.40
N HIS A 93 -10.57 -0.32 -7.60
CA HIS A 93 -10.88 0.67 -8.63
C HIS A 93 -12.00 1.61 -8.20
N ARG A 94 -13.06 1.06 -7.58
CA ARG A 94 -14.20 1.85 -7.07
C ARG A 94 -13.79 2.80 -5.96
N THR A 95 -12.78 2.47 -5.16
CA THR A 95 -12.19 3.40 -4.18
C THR A 95 -11.72 4.70 -4.84
N ILE A 96 -11.23 4.65 -6.07
CA ILE A 96 -10.77 5.83 -6.83
C ILE A 96 -11.94 6.53 -7.50
N THR A 97 -12.82 5.80 -8.18
CA THR A 97 -13.90 6.43 -8.94
C THR A 97 -15.04 6.97 -8.08
N GLN A 98 -15.28 6.36 -6.92
CA GLN A 98 -16.48 6.59 -6.11
C GLN A 98 -16.21 6.63 -4.59
N GLY A 99 -15.02 6.25 -4.12
CA GLY A 99 -14.73 6.09 -2.70
C GLY A 99 -13.77 7.12 -2.11
N THR A 100 -13.02 6.69 -1.09
CA THR A 100 -12.10 7.51 -0.30
C THR A 100 -10.82 7.91 -1.04
N GLY A 101 -10.46 7.21 -2.12
CA GLY A 101 -9.23 7.44 -2.89
C GLY A 101 -9.41 8.37 -4.08
N ARG A 102 -10.53 9.12 -4.18
CA ARG A 102 -10.85 9.99 -5.33
C ARG A 102 -9.74 10.96 -5.72
N LYS A 103 -8.97 11.46 -4.76
CA LYS A 103 -7.85 12.40 -5.02
C LYS A 103 -6.68 11.76 -5.78
N ALA A 104 -6.59 10.42 -5.84
CA ALA A 104 -5.63 9.71 -6.68
C ALA A 104 -6.05 9.64 -8.16
N TYR A 105 -7.28 10.02 -8.52
CA TYR A 105 -7.79 9.90 -9.88
C TYR A 105 -6.94 10.66 -10.90
N VAL A 106 -6.65 10.00 -12.02
CA VAL A 106 -5.96 10.54 -13.18
C VAL A 106 -6.83 10.25 -14.39
N ARG A 107 -7.12 11.29 -15.19
CA ARG A 107 -7.91 11.15 -16.42
C ARG A 107 -7.24 10.14 -17.35
N ASP A 108 -8.01 9.26 -17.99
CA ASP A 108 -7.52 8.21 -18.91
C ASP A 108 -6.48 7.26 -18.28
N LEU A 109 -6.57 6.99 -16.98
CA LEU A 109 -5.75 6.00 -16.30
C LEU A 109 -6.57 5.28 -15.22
N ASP A 110 -6.85 4.00 -15.46
CA ASP A 110 -7.58 3.17 -14.50
C ASP A 110 -6.65 2.74 -13.36
N ILE A 111 -6.82 3.38 -12.20
CA ILE A 111 -6.03 3.12 -10.99
C ILE A 111 -6.84 2.23 -10.05
N CYS A 112 -6.18 1.26 -9.44
CA CYS A 112 -6.72 0.46 -8.35
C CYS A 112 -5.92 0.78 -7.08
N GLY A 113 -6.58 1.24 -6.03
CA GLY A 113 -5.89 1.55 -4.78
C GLY A 113 -6.79 1.50 -3.57
N LYS A 114 -6.18 1.58 -2.38
CA LYS A 114 -6.90 1.60 -1.10
C LYS A 114 -6.23 2.59 -0.15
N THR A 115 -7.06 3.40 0.52
CA THR A 115 -6.63 4.26 1.62
C THR A 115 -6.42 3.45 2.89
N GLY A 116 -5.37 3.77 3.62
CA GLY A 116 -5.18 3.40 5.02
C GLY A 116 -5.06 4.67 5.87
N THR A 117 -5.48 4.56 7.11
CA THR A 117 -5.21 5.53 8.16
C THR A 117 -4.64 4.70 9.30
N SER A 118 -3.37 4.90 9.62
CA SER A 118 -2.72 4.19 10.72
C SER A 118 -2.73 5.11 11.91
N GLU A 119 -3.43 4.72 12.96
CA GLU A 119 -3.57 5.51 14.18
C GLU A 119 -2.20 5.68 14.85
N ASN A 120 -1.87 6.92 15.23
CA ASN A 120 -0.66 7.22 15.98
C ASN A 120 -1.05 7.69 17.39
N PRO A 121 -0.77 6.92 18.45
CA PRO A 121 -1.13 7.33 19.81
C PRO A 121 -0.36 8.57 20.31
N HIS A 122 0.68 9.01 19.60
CA HIS A 122 1.54 10.12 19.99
C HIS A 122 1.42 11.35 19.05
N GLY A 123 0.43 11.40 18.16
CA GLY A 123 0.27 12.52 17.23
C GLY A 123 -0.84 12.30 16.20
N ASP A 124 -0.78 13.01 15.07
CA ASP A 124 -1.72 12.81 13.96
C ASP A 124 -1.57 11.41 13.34
N ASP A 125 -2.68 10.84 12.88
CA ASP A 125 -2.68 9.60 12.10
C ASP A 125 -1.73 9.67 10.90
N HIS A 126 -1.18 8.53 10.52
CA HIS A 126 -0.35 8.42 9.33
C HIS A 126 -1.20 8.20 8.08
N SER A 127 -0.88 8.96 7.03
CA SER A 127 -1.58 8.90 5.75
C SER A 127 -0.99 7.78 4.91
N VAL A 128 -1.76 6.73 4.66
CA VAL A 128 -1.30 5.55 3.92
C VAL A 128 -2.13 5.31 2.67
N PHE A 129 -1.48 4.93 1.58
CA PHE A 129 -2.15 4.54 0.35
C PHE A 129 -1.31 3.55 -0.44
N PHE A 130 -1.88 2.43 -0.86
CA PHE A 130 -1.23 1.54 -1.82
C PHE A 130 -2.09 1.36 -3.06
N ALA A 131 -1.44 1.22 -4.21
CA ALA A 131 -2.11 1.16 -5.49
C ALA A 131 -1.27 0.47 -6.56
N PHE A 132 -1.94 0.10 -7.65
CA PHE A 132 -1.32 -0.27 -8.90
C PHE A 132 -2.09 0.32 -10.08
N ALA A 133 -1.41 0.47 -11.20
CA ALA A 133 -2.02 0.89 -12.45
C ALA A 133 -1.20 0.44 -13.68
N PRO A 134 -1.82 0.39 -14.86
CA PRO A 134 -3.27 0.35 -15.11
C PRO A 134 -3.97 -0.89 -14.52
N LYS A 135 -5.28 -0.83 -14.31
CA LYS A 135 -6.09 -1.92 -13.76
C LYS A 135 -5.91 -3.26 -14.50
N ASP A 136 -6.04 -3.25 -15.83
CA ASP A 136 -6.12 -4.48 -16.61
C ASP A 136 -4.76 -5.00 -17.07
N ASN A 137 -3.82 -4.10 -17.39
CA ASN A 137 -2.43 -4.41 -17.72
C ASN A 137 -1.48 -3.67 -16.78
N PRO A 138 -1.32 -4.12 -15.52
CA PRO A 138 -0.55 -3.40 -14.51
C PRO A 138 0.91 -3.25 -14.89
N ARG A 139 1.45 -2.05 -14.71
CA ARG A 139 2.84 -1.70 -15.05
C ARG A 139 3.64 -1.21 -13.85
N ILE A 140 2.96 -0.73 -12.82
CA ILE A 140 3.55 -0.23 -11.59
C ILE A 140 2.62 -0.52 -10.41
N ALA A 141 3.22 -0.92 -9.30
CA ALA A 141 2.61 -0.98 -7.98
C ALA A 141 3.41 -0.07 -7.04
N LEU A 142 2.74 0.61 -6.11
CA LEU A 142 3.37 1.47 -5.13
C LEU A 142 2.64 1.47 -3.80
N ALA A 143 3.35 1.89 -2.76
CA ALA A 143 2.79 2.31 -1.49
C ALA A 143 3.36 3.69 -1.13
N VAL A 144 2.50 4.57 -0.64
CA VAL A 144 2.83 5.88 -0.11
C VAL A 144 2.45 5.87 1.37
N TYR A 145 3.40 6.28 2.19
CA TYR A 145 3.25 6.41 3.63
C TYR A 145 3.79 7.79 4.01
N VAL A 146 2.97 8.59 4.68
CA VAL A 146 3.34 9.93 5.15
C VAL A 146 2.98 10.01 6.63
N GLU A 147 4.00 10.25 7.45
CA GLU A 147 3.86 10.39 8.89
C GLU A 147 3.07 11.65 9.24
N ASN A 148 2.28 11.57 10.31
CA ASN A 148 1.51 12.68 10.90
C ASN A 148 0.75 13.52 9.86
N ALA A 149 0.03 12.84 8.97
CA ALA A 149 -0.54 13.43 7.77
C ALA A 149 -2.06 13.20 7.63
N GLY A 150 -2.70 12.73 8.71
CA GLY A 150 -4.13 12.45 8.77
C GLY A 150 -4.54 11.37 7.78
N PHE A 151 -5.72 11.54 7.17
CA PHE A 151 -6.34 10.49 6.35
C PHE A 151 -5.55 10.17 5.08
N GLY A 152 -5.44 8.86 4.76
CA GLY A 152 -4.82 8.35 3.52
C GLY A 152 -5.35 8.98 2.23
N GLY A 153 -6.62 9.38 2.22
CA GLY A 153 -7.27 10.00 1.07
C GLY A 153 -6.80 11.43 0.78
N ASP A 154 -6.27 12.14 1.78
CA ASP A 154 -5.98 13.57 1.68
C ASP A 154 -4.57 13.88 1.21
N ILE A 155 -3.58 13.08 1.64
CA ILE A 155 -2.17 13.28 1.36
C ILE A 155 -1.60 12.13 0.52
N ALA A 156 -1.66 10.89 1.01
CA ALA A 156 -1.05 9.75 0.32
C ALA A 156 -1.69 9.42 -1.04
N ALA A 157 -3.03 9.47 -1.14
CA ALA A 157 -3.74 9.23 -2.39
C ALA A 157 -3.38 10.23 -3.54
N PRO A 158 -3.41 11.56 -3.35
CA PRO A 158 -2.99 12.47 -4.42
C PRO A 158 -1.50 12.33 -4.79
N ILE A 159 -0.60 12.07 -3.82
CA ILE A 159 0.80 11.76 -4.11
C ILE A 159 0.89 10.53 -5.03
N ALA A 160 0.19 9.45 -4.69
CA ALA A 160 0.16 8.24 -5.49
C ALA A 160 -0.34 8.50 -6.91
N GLY A 161 -1.42 9.28 -7.05
CA GLY A 161 -1.94 9.69 -8.36
C GLY A 161 -0.89 10.43 -9.20
N LEU A 162 -0.15 11.38 -8.61
CA LEU A 162 0.91 12.13 -9.30
C LEU A 162 2.08 11.24 -9.73
N VAL A 163 2.53 10.33 -8.85
CA VAL A 163 3.62 9.39 -9.16
C VAL A 163 3.22 8.43 -10.29
N LEU A 164 2.02 7.87 -10.23
CA LEU A 164 1.48 6.99 -11.27
C LEU A 164 1.38 7.70 -12.62
N GLU A 165 0.83 8.92 -12.62
CA GLU A 165 0.70 9.76 -13.80
C GLU A 165 2.06 10.06 -14.42
N LYS A 166 3.00 10.56 -13.62
CA LYS A 166 4.36 10.87 -14.09
C LYS A 166 5.09 9.64 -14.59
N HIS A 167 4.95 8.49 -13.93
CA HIS A 167 5.63 7.27 -14.34
C HIS A 167 5.10 6.73 -15.67
N LEU A 168 3.77 6.66 -15.83
CA LEU A 168 3.11 6.01 -16.97
C LEU A 168 2.93 6.94 -18.16
N LYS A 169 2.65 8.23 -17.94
CA LYS A 169 2.41 9.23 -19.00
C LYS A 169 3.61 10.14 -19.27
N LYS A 170 4.62 10.12 -18.40
CA LYS A 170 5.80 11.03 -18.44
C LYS A 170 5.47 12.51 -18.22
N ASP A 171 4.22 12.83 -17.91
CA ASP A 171 3.69 14.17 -17.71
C ASP A 171 2.76 14.23 -16.48
N ILE A 172 2.40 15.43 -16.04
CA ILE A 172 1.44 15.68 -14.96
C ILE A 172 0.38 16.67 -15.46
N SER A 173 -0.86 16.22 -15.61
CA SER A 173 -1.95 17.06 -16.11
C SER A 173 -2.63 17.90 -15.02
N ARG A 174 -2.10 17.87 -13.78
CA ARG A 174 -2.67 18.53 -12.59
C ARG A 174 -1.59 19.36 -11.86
N PRO A 175 -1.00 20.39 -12.49
CA PRO A 175 0.14 21.13 -11.94
C PRO A 175 -0.17 21.82 -10.61
N LEU A 176 -1.39 22.35 -10.42
CA LEU A 176 -1.79 22.96 -9.14
C LEU A 176 -1.79 21.95 -7.98
N LEU A 177 -2.18 20.70 -8.24
CA LEU A 177 -2.13 19.64 -7.24
C LEU A 177 -0.67 19.29 -6.92
N GLU A 178 0.17 19.20 -7.93
CA GLU A 178 1.60 18.95 -7.77
C GLU A 178 2.28 20.05 -6.94
N GLU A 179 2.05 21.33 -7.27
CA GLU A 179 2.58 22.46 -6.51
C GLU A 179 2.09 22.45 -5.06
N ARG A 180 0.79 22.23 -4.83
CA ARG A 180 0.23 22.13 -3.48
C ARG A 180 0.90 21.02 -2.68
N ILE A 181 1.10 19.84 -3.27
CA ILE A 181 1.72 18.69 -2.60
C ILE A 181 3.22 18.94 -2.34
N LYS A 182 3.93 19.64 -3.24
CA LYS A 182 5.33 19.99 -3.03
C LYS A 182 5.52 21.05 -1.93
N ASN A 183 4.56 21.96 -1.78
CA ASN A 183 4.63 23.09 -0.87
C ASN A 183 3.92 22.86 0.48
N ILE A 184 3.31 21.69 0.69
CA ILE A 184 2.65 21.39 1.95
C ILE A 184 3.69 21.21 3.06
N ASN A 185 3.49 21.91 4.19
CA ASN A 185 4.24 21.66 5.40
C ASN A 185 3.42 20.76 6.34
N LEU A 186 3.97 19.59 6.65
CA LEU A 186 3.38 18.61 7.56
C LEU A 186 4.16 18.49 8.87
N ILE A 187 5.22 19.29 9.04
CA ILE A 187 6.07 19.30 10.24
C ILE A 187 5.55 20.37 11.20
N GLY A 188 5.39 20.02 12.49
CA GLY A 188 5.13 20.99 13.57
C GLY A 188 3.67 21.37 13.82
N LYS A 189 2.70 20.50 13.48
CA LYS A 189 1.28 20.74 13.78
C LYS A 189 0.88 20.57 15.25
N GLU A 190 1.79 20.12 16.11
CA GLU A 190 1.52 19.87 17.53
C GLU A 190 1.41 21.15 18.39
N ASP A 191 1.87 22.31 17.89
CA ASP A 191 2.02 23.53 18.70
C ASP A 191 0.82 24.52 18.63
N GLU A 192 -0.33 24.14 18.05
CA GLU A 192 -1.50 25.04 17.91
C GLU A 192 -2.75 24.62 18.74
N LEU A 193 -2.59 23.89 19.84
CA LEU A 193 -3.68 23.59 20.79
C LEU A 193 -3.49 24.27 22.16
#